data_AF-A0A067RBN8-F1
#
_entry.id   AF-A0A067RBN8-F1
#
_cell.length_a   1.000
_cell.length_b   1.000
_cell.length_c   1.000
_cell.angle_alpha   90.00
_cell.angle_beta   90.00
_cell.angle_gamma   90.00
#
_symmetry.space_group_name_H-M   'P 1'
#
loop_
_entity.id
_entity.type
_entity.pdbx_description
1 polymer ?
#
loop_
_entity_poly.entity_id
_entity_poly.type
_entity_poly.pdbx_seq_one_letter_code
_entity_poly.pdbx_strand_id
1 'polypeptide(L)'
;VMQYLNETFPNRWTGRGNTINWPPRSPDLTPLDFCFSGWMKSEVYGRKTDTRDELLDHMMDVIASINERQDVLTRVAKCIDVDGGIFENILY
;
A
#
# COMPACT_ATOMS: atom_id res chain seq x y z
N VAL A 1 16.75 -0.69 -15.74
CA VAL A 1 15.89 -0.74 -14.53
C VAL A 1 14.41 -0.84 -14.87
N MET A 2 13.79 0.14 -15.55
CA MET A 2 12.35 0.06 -15.89
C MET A 2 11.99 -1.16 -16.77
N GLN A 3 12.83 -1.47 -17.77
CA GLN A 3 12.62 -2.64 -18.63
C GLN A 3 12.56 -3.95 -17.82
N TYR A 4 13.51 -4.15 -16.90
CA TYR A 4 13.52 -5.29 -15.99
C TYR A 4 12.26 -5.38 -15.13
N LEU A 5 11.75 -4.24 -14.63
CA LEU A 5 10.50 -4.20 -13.85
C LEU A 5 9.27 -4.50 -14.70
N ASN A 6 9.22 -4.00 -15.93
CA ASN A 6 8.15 -4.31 -16.89
C ASN A 6 8.14 -5.80 -17.26
N GLU A 7 9.31 -6.43 -17.40
CA GLU A 7 9.44 -7.85 -17.73
C GLU A 7 9.15 -8.76 -16.51
N THR A 8 9.65 -8.40 -15.32
CA THR A 8 9.53 -9.24 -14.11
C THR A 8 8.20 -9.05 -13.40
N PHE A 9 7.65 -7.84 -13.40
CA PHE A 9 6.44 -7.45 -12.66
C PHE A 9 5.44 -6.70 -13.56
N PRO A 10 5.01 -7.29 -14.69
CA PRO A 10 4.13 -6.62 -15.65
C PRO A 10 2.86 -6.13 -14.96
N ASN A 11 2.55 -4.83 -15.12
CA ASN A 11 1.41 -4.13 -14.51
C ASN A 11 1.31 -4.22 -12.97
N ARG A 12 2.38 -4.62 -12.28
CA ARG A 12 2.38 -4.86 -10.82
C ARG A 12 3.35 -3.98 -10.04
N TRP A 13 4.31 -3.32 -10.70
CA TRP A 13 5.24 -2.41 -10.03
C TRP A 13 4.71 -0.97 -10.04
N THR A 14 5.01 -0.21 -8.99
CA THR A 14 4.62 1.20 -8.87
C THR A 14 5.81 2.11 -9.11
N GLY A 15 5.68 3.08 -10.02
CA GLY A 15 6.73 4.08 -10.28
C GLY A 15 6.55 4.81 -11.61
N ARG A 16 7.47 5.74 -11.89
CA ARG A 16 7.44 6.54 -13.14
C ARG A 16 7.67 5.64 -14.36
N GLY A 17 6.78 5.73 -15.35
CA GLY A 17 6.86 4.92 -16.57
C GLY A 17 6.15 3.56 -16.50
N ASN A 18 5.37 3.31 -15.45
CA ASN A 18 4.38 2.24 -15.40
C ASN A 18 3.12 2.63 -16.20
N THR A 19 2.28 1.64 -16.54
CA THR A 19 0.97 1.79 -17.18
C THR A 19 0.01 2.66 -16.36
N ILE A 20 0.09 2.59 -15.02
CA ILE A 20 -0.74 3.41 -14.13
C ILE A 20 0.01 4.70 -13.79
N ASN A 21 -0.54 5.83 -14.23
CA ASN A 21 -0.06 7.15 -13.87
C ASN A 21 -0.55 7.53 -12.47
N TRP A 22 0.29 7.30 -11.46
CA TRP A 22 0.01 7.73 -10.10
C TRP A 22 0.21 9.25 -9.96
N PRO A 23 -0.72 9.97 -9.30
CA PRO A 23 -0.57 11.40 -9.07
C PRO A 23 0.64 11.69 -8.18
N PRO A 24 1.33 12.83 -8.38
CA PRO A 24 2.49 13.20 -7.59
C PRO A 24 2.09 13.48 -6.13
N ARG A 25 2.90 12.98 -5.18
CA ARG A 25 2.71 13.19 -3.73
C ARG A 25 1.39 12.65 -3.18
N SER A 26 0.91 11.52 -3.71
CA SER A 26 -0.34 10.89 -3.26
C SER A 26 -0.10 9.50 -2.64
N PRO A 27 0.60 9.41 -1.49
CA PRO A 27 0.80 8.13 -0.80
C PRO A 27 -0.55 7.49 -0.40
N ASP A 28 -1.58 8.31 -0.17
CA ASP A 28 -2.93 7.87 0.18
C ASP A 28 -3.64 7.10 -0.96
N LEU A 29 -3.09 7.14 -2.18
CA LEU A 29 -3.62 6.46 -3.37
C LEU A 29 -2.74 5.31 -3.86
N THR A 30 -1.49 5.21 -3.39
CA THR A 30 -0.61 4.10 -3.77
C THR A 30 -0.81 2.94 -2.78
N PRO A 31 -1.25 1.75 -3.23
CA PRO A 31 -1.51 0.60 -2.36
C PRO A 31 -0.35 0.28 -1.41
N LEU A 32 0.88 0.30 -1.95
CA LEU A 32 2.07 0.05 -1.16
C LEU A 32 2.27 1.11 -0.07
N ASP A 33 2.03 2.39 -0.36
CA ASP A 33 2.27 3.45 0.60
C ASP A 33 1.25 3.40 1.75
N PHE A 34 -0.06 3.37 1.47
CA PHE A 34 -1.05 3.38 2.56
C PHE A 34 -1.16 2.04 3.31
N CYS A 35 -1.01 0.90 2.63
CA CYS A 35 -1.12 -0.41 3.28
C CYS A 35 0.14 -0.76 4.07
N PHE A 36 1.33 -0.54 3.50
CA PHE A 36 2.58 -0.92 4.15
C PHE A 36 3.00 0.07 5.24
N SER A 37 2.81 1.38 5.00
CA SER A 37 3.32 2.40 5.93
C SER A 37 2.46 2.57 7.19
N GLY A 38 1.16 2.25 7.10
CA GLY A 38 0.19 2.35 8.19
C GLY A 38 -0.27 0.98 8.69
N TRP A 39 -1.16 0.33 7.93
CA TRP A 39 -1.85 -0.90 8.35
C TRP A 39 -0.90 -2.05 8.69
N MET A 40 0.09 -2.34 7.83
CA MET A 40 1.01 -3.45 8.08
C MET A 40 1.81 -3.20 9.37
N LYS A 41 2.24 -1.97 9.62
CA LYS A 41 2.94 -1.66 10.87
C LYS A 41 2.04 -1.85 12.08
N SER A 42 0.77 -1.46 12.02
CA SER A 42 -0.15 -1.69 13.14
C SER A 42 -0.37 -3.18 13.40
N GLU A 43 -0.48 -4.00 12.35
CA GLU A 43 -0.60 -5.46 12.51
C GLU A 43 0.69 -6.10 13.05
N VAL A 44 1.83 -5.82 12.42
CA VAL A 44 3.12 -6.41 12.78
C VAL A 44 3.54 -6.01 14.20
N TYR A 45 3.42 -4.73 14.57
CA TYR A 45 3.83 -4.23 15.88
C TYR A 45 2.73 -4.28 16.94
N GLY A 46 1.49 -4.64 16.58
CA GLY A 46 0.40 -4.88 17.53
C GLY A 46 0.65 -6.12 18.39
N ARG A 47 1.41 -7.09 17.86
CA ARG A 47 1.92 -8.25 18.58
C ARG A 47 3.37 -8.03 19.01
N LYS A 48 3.66 -8.27 20.28
CA LYS A 48 5.05 -8.34 20.76
C LYS A 48 5.69 -9.64 20.32
N THR A 49 6.90 -9.56 19.80
CA THR A 49 7.77 -10.68 19.42
C THR A 49 9.11 -10.50 20.12
N ASP A 50 9.69 -11.58 20.61
CA ASP A 50 10.92 -11.52 21.43
C ASP A 50 12.18 -11.79 20.59
N THR A 51 12.02 -12.37 19.41
CA THR A 51 13.13 -12.66 18.49
C THR A 51 12.92 -12.06 17.10
N ARG A 52 14.03 -11.90 16.37
CA ARG A 52 13.99 -11.44 14.98
C ARG A 52 13.23 -12.42 14.08
N ASP A 53 13.42 -13.72 14.29
CA ASP A 53 12.85 -14.73 13.40
C ASP A 53 11.32 -14.82 13.60
N GLU A 54 10.83 -14.72 14.83
CA GLU A 54 9.40 -14.56 15.12
C GLU A 54 8.79 -13.31 14.47
N LEU A 55 9.52 -12.19 14.47
CA LEU A 55 9.08 -10.96 13.81
C LEU A 55 8.97 -11.15 12.29
N LEU A 56 9.94 -11.84 11.68
CA LEU A 56 9.94 -12.09 10.24
C LEU A 56 8.80 -13.03 9.84
N ASP A 57 8.59 -14.11 10.60
CA ASP A 57 7.48 -15.05 10.36
C ASP A 57 6.13 -14.33 10.48
N HIS A 58 5.96 -13.53 11.53
CA HIS A 58 4.74 -12.74 11.73
C HIS A 58 4.52 -11.72 10.60
N MET A 59 5.57 -11.07 10.10
CA MET A 59 5.47 -10.16 8.96
C MET A 59 5.00 -10.89 7.70
N MET A 60 5.50 -12.11 7.46
CA MET A 60 5.07 -12.94 6.32
C MET A 60 3.60 -13.35 6.44
N ASP A 61 3.14 -13.71 7.64
CA ASP A 61 1.72 -14.02 7.90
C ASP A 61 0.82 -12.80 7.63
N VAL A 62 1.20 -11.62 8.11
CA VAL A 62 0.46 -10.37 7.87
C VAL A 62 0.41 -10.06 6.37
N ILE A 63 1.53 -10.17 5.64
CA ILE A 63 1.57 -9.96 4.20
C ILE A 63 0.65 -10.94 3.46
N ALA A 64 0.66 -12.21 3.85
CA ALA A 64 -0.21 -13.22 3.25
C ALA A 64 -1.71 -12.96 3.49
N SER A 65 -2.05 -12.20 4.54
CA SER A 65 -3.44 -11.80 4.85
C SER A 65 -3.95 -10.60 4.06
N ILE A 66 -3.07 -9.88 3.33
CA ILE A 66 -3.46 -8.69 2.55
C ILE A 66 -4.44 -9.11 1.45
N ASN A 67 -5.66 -8.55 1.51
CA ASN A 67 -6.65 -8.70 0.44
C ASN A 67 -6.67 -7.42 -0.41
N GLU A 68 -6.03 -7.47 -1.58
CA GLU A 68 -5.52 -6.32 -2.35
C GLU A 68 -6.54 -5.28 -2.87
N ARG A 69 -7.86 -5.51 -2.78
CA ARG A 69 -8.81 -4.79 -3.67
C ARG A 69 -9.75 -3.78 -3.04
N GLN A 70 -9.98 -3.82 -1.73
CA GLN A 70 -11.15 -3.12 -1.17
C GLN A 70 -10.89 -1.67 -0.74
N ASP A 71 -9.63 -1.26 -0.61
CA ASP A 71 -9.29 0.08 -0.09
C ASP A 71 -8.98 1.12 -1.18
N VAL A 72 -8.40 0.70 -2.31
CA VAL A 72 -7.97 1.64 -3.38
C VAL A 72 -9.16 2.40 -3.97
N LEU A 73 -10.24 1.69 -4.33
CA LEU A 73 -11.41 2.32 -4.94
C LEU A 73 -12.11 3.28 -3.98
N THR A 74 -12.17 2.91 -2.69
CA THR A 74 -12.74 3.75 -1.63
C THR A 74 -11.91 5.02 -1.44
N ARG A 75 -10.59 4.90 -1.39
CA ARG A 75 -9.65 6.04 -1.28
C ARG A 75 -9.72 6.96 -2.50
N VAL A 76 -9.82 6.40 -3.72
CA VAL A 76 -10.02 7.19 -4.95
C VAL A 76 -11.35 7.94 -4.90
N ALA A 77 -12.45 7.30 -4.48
CA ALA A 77 -13.74 7.96 -4.34
C ALA A 77 -13.68 9.13 -3.35
N LYS A 78 -13.06 8.90 -2.17
CA LYS A 78 -12.87 9.96 -1.16
C LYS A 78 -12.02 11.11 -1.67
N CYS A 79 -10.95 10.82 -2.41
CA CYS A 79 -10.11 11.84 -3.05
C CYS A 79 -10.92 12.72 -4.02
N ILE A 80 -11.84 12.11 -4.79
CA ILE A 80 -12.74 12.84 -5.69
C ILE A 80 -13.72 13.72 -4.89
N ASP A 81 -14.30 13.19 -3.81
CA ASP A 81 -15.26 13.91 -2.95
C ASP A 81 -14.66 15.19 -2.33
N VAL A 82 -13.34 15.20 -2.10
CA VAL A 82 -12.61 16.36 -1.55
C VAL A 82 -11.81 17.14 -2.60
N ASP A 83 -12.09 16.95 -3.89
CA ASP A 83 -11.43 17.64 -5.01
C ASP A 83 -9.90 17.54 -4.97
N GLY A 84 -9.38 16.35 -4.67
CA GLY A 84 -7.93 16.09 -4.55
C GLY A 84 -7.28 16.58 -3.25
N GLY A 85 -8.09 17.06 -2.30
CA GLY A 85 -7.65 17.37 -0.93
C GLY A 85 -7.24 16.15 -0.10
N ILE A 86 -6.77 16.40 1.13
CA ILE A 86 -6.43 15.35 2.10
C ILE A 86 -7.73 14.74 2.64
N PHE A 87 -7.83 13.41 2.62
CA PHE A 87 -9.04 12.69 3.02
C PHE A 87 -8.82 11.62 4.12
N GLU A 88 -7.61 11.49 4.66
CA GLU A 88 -7.31 10.51 5.72
C GLU A 88 -8.22 10.67 6.96
N ASN A 89 -8.64 11.90 7.25
CA ASN A 89 -9.54 12.21 8.37
C ASN A 89 -11.02 11.81 8.13
N ILE A 90 -11.38 11.39 6.91
CA ILE A 90 -12.75 11.03 6.50
C ILE A 90 -12.84 9.60 5.94
N LEU A 91 -11.82 8.77 6.17
CA LEU A 91 -11.77 7.37 5.76
C LEU A 91 -12.57 6.41 6.67
N TYR A 92 -13.43 6.94 7.55
CA TYR A 92 -14.24 6.18 8.51
C TYR A 92 -15.75 6.36 8.27
#